data_AF-A0A8T5V3P7-F1
#
_entry.id   AF-A0A8T5V3P7-F1
#
_cell.length_a   1.000
_cell.length_b   1.000
_cell.length_c   1.000
_cell.angle_alpha   90.00
_cell.angle_beta   90.00
_cell.angle_gamma   90.00
#
_symmetry.space_group_name_H-M   'P 1'
#
loop_
_entity.id
_entity.type
_entity.pdbx_description
1 polymer ?
#
loop_
_entity_poly.entity_id
_entity_poly.type
_entity_poly.pdbx_seq_one_letter_code
_entity_poly.pdbx_strand_id
1 'polypeptide(L)'
;MDYLQCNKCKQQYELLPEEKPEDFSSKCGCGGSLKHHLDDDKQYLKESSVGYDIHEVGKRDPINFIYIFELVIKGLMLLGAFFIAIILFPLGLIVLALIVYFIFFYKK
;
A
#
# COMPACT_ATOMS: atom_id res chain seq x y z
N MET A 1 21.82 13.91 4.37
CA MET A 1 21.47 15.24 3.82
C MET A 1 20.51 15.88 4.82
N ASP A 2 20.77 17.11 5.22
CA ASP A 2 19.97 17.74 6.28
C ASP A 2 18.74 18.40 5.67
N TYR A 3 17.59 18.29 6.32
CA TYR A 3 16.38 18.97 5.86
C TYR A 3 15.53 19.51 7.01
N LEU A 4 14.80 20.58 6.73
CA LEU A 4 13.81 21.18 7.61
C LEU A 4 12.41 20.78 7.14
N GLN A 5 11.60 20.23 8.04
CA GLN A 5 10.21 19.91 7.74
C GLN A 5 9.24 20.73 8.60
N CYS A 6 8.22 21.30 7.96
CA CYS A 6 7.15 21.95 8.68
C CYS A 6 6.20 20.92 9.32
N ASN A 7 5.91 21.09 10.61
CA ASN A 7 4.95 20.25 11.31
C ASN A 7 3.50 20.34 10.80
N LYS A 8 3.12 21.47 10.17
CA LYS A 8 1.75 21.81 9.80
C LYS A 8 1.46 21.57 8.32
N CYS A 9 2.26 22.12 7.41
CA CYS A 9 2.07 21.94 5.96
C CYS A 9 2.88 20.78 5.37
N LYS A 10 3.73 20.11 6.17
CA LYS A 10 4.60 19.00 5.76
C LYS A 10 5.61 19.30 4.65
N GLN A 11 5.71 20.55 4.18
CA GLN A 11 6.73 20.97 3.23
C GLN A 11 8.12 20.73 3.82
N GLN A 12 9.00 20.20 2.96
CA GLN A 12 10.41 19.94 3.25
C GLN A 12 11.27 20.97 2.53
N TYR A 13 12.29 21.45 3.23
CA TYR A 13 13.31 22.34 2.72
C TYR A 13 14.64 21.65 2.95
N GLU A 14 15.28 21.23 1.88
CA GLU A 14 16.60 20.62 1.94
C GLU A 14 17.64 21.72 2.18
N LEU A 15 18.51 21.52 3.17
CA LEU A 15 19.60 22.42 3.45
C LEU A 15 20.76 22.11 2.51
N LEU A 16 21.34 23.14 1.90
CA LEU A 16 22.61 23.00 1.22
C LEU A 16 23.72 22.68 2.24
N PRO A 17 24.83 22.02 1.83
CA PRO A 17 25.89 21.57 2.75
C PRO A 17 26.55 22.69 3.59
N GLU A 18 26.44 23.94 3.15
CA GLU A 18 27.00 25.11 3.82
C GLU A 18 25.95 25.91 4.62
N GLU A 19 24.68 25.53 4.54
CA GLU A 19 23.58 26.19 5.23
C GLU A 19 23.33 25.54 6.59
N LYS A 20 23.18 26.36 7.63
CA LYS A 20 22.87 25.84 8.96
C LYS A 20 21.37 25.94 9.25
N PRO A 21 20.80 24.97 10.00
CA PRO A 21 19.40 25.02 10.40
C PRO A 21 19.05 26.28 11.19
N GLU A 22 20.02 26.86 11.89
CA GLU A 22 19.87 28.11 12.65
C GLU A 22 19.65 29.34 11.76
N ASP A 23 20.05 29.29 10.50
CA ASP A 23 19.89 30.40 9.54
C ASP A 23 18.42 30.51 9.06
N PHE A 24 17.61 29.48 9.28
CA PHE A 24 16.21 29.43 8.88
C PHE A 24 15.27 29.85 10.00
N SER A 25 14.27 30.66 9.67
CA SER A 25 13.22 31.02 10.64
C SER A 25 12.53 29.75 11.15
N SER A 26 12.48 29.56 12.47
CA SER A 26 11.80 28.43 13.10
C SER A 26 10.29 28.38 12.84
N LYS A 27 9.74 29.37 12.13
CA LYS A 27 8.34 29.46 11.72
C LYS A 27 8.20 29.39 10.20
N CYS A 28 7.40 28.44 9.75
CA CYS A 28 6.94 28.33 8.38
C CYS A 28 5.86 29.39 8.07
N GLY A 29 5.78 29.89 6.84
CA GLY A 29 4.79 30.87 6.40
C GLY A 29 3.33 30.44 6.60
N CYS A 30 3.06 29.14 6.78
CA CYS A 30 1.75 28.61 7.16
C CYS A 30 1.40 28.76 8.67
N GLY A 31 2.32 29.35 9.45
CA GLY A 31 2.25 29.49 10.91
C GLY A 31 2.65 28.22 11.68
N GLY A 32 3.21 27.21 11.00
CA GLY A 32 3.77 26.01 11.64
C GLY A 32 5.22 26.19 12.06
N SER A 33 5.76 25.26 12.85
CA SER A 33 7.18 25.25 13.22
C SER A 33 7.99 24.35 12.29
N LEU A 34 9.20 24.79 11.93
CA LEU A 34 10.16 23.96 11.20
C LEU A 34 10.96 23.10 12.18
N LYS A 35 11.13 21.82 11.85
CA LYS A 35 11.96 20.86 12.59
C LYS A 35 13.10 20.37 11.71
N HIS A 36 14.32 20.38 12.23
CA HIS A 36 15.50 19.86 11.56
C HIS A 36 15.58 18.34 11.70
N HIS A 37 15.87 17.68 10.59
CA HIS A 37 16.06 16.25 10.48
C HIS A 37 17.41 16.02 9.80
N LEU A 38 18.29 15.31 10.50
CA LEU A 38 19.51 14.76 9.95
C LEU A 38 19.14 13.47 9.21
N ASP A 39 19.29 13.41 7.89
CA ASP A 39 19.40 12.09 7.24
C ASP A 39 20.79 11.52 7.54
N ASP A 40 20.91 10.97 8.75
CA ASP A 40 21.97 10.06 9.10
C ASP A 40 21.60 8.68 8.56
N ASP A 41 22.17 8.32 7.41
CA ASP A 41 22.03 7.00 6.77
C ASP A 41 22.78 5.88 7.54
N LYS A 42 22.72 5.91 8.88
CA LYS A 42 23.26 4.86 9.73
C LYS A 42 22.36 4.63 10.94
N GLN A 43 21.67 3.49 10.90
CA GLN A 43 21.18 2.79 12.07
C GLN A 43 22.31 2.63 13.11
N TYR A 44 22.35 3.51 14.11
CA TYR A 44 22.98 3.22 15.39
C TYR A 44 22.04 3.69 16.49
N LEU A 45 21.35 2.71 17.07
CA LEU A 45 20.72 2.82 18.40
C LEU A 45 21.78 3.28 19.40
N LYS A 46 21.85 4.59 19.67
CA LYS A 46 22.32 5.08 20.96
C LYS A 46 21.14 4.99 21.92
N GLU A 47 21.07 3.87 22.61
CA GLU A 47 20.30 3.75 23.83
C GLU A 47 20.97 4.62 24.90
N SER A 48 20.38 5.78 25.16
CA SER A 48 20.66 6.57 26.35
C SER A 48 19.34 7.12 26.87
N SER A 49 18.99 6.60 28.03
CA SER A 49 17.75 6.73 28.76
C SER A 49 17.52 8.14 29.29
N VAL A 50 16.59 8.91 28.72
CA VAL A 50 15.93 10.04 29.40
C VAL A 50 14.52 10.26 28.82
N GLY A 51 13.51 10.22 29.70
CA GLY A 51 12.36 11.11 29.62
C GLY A 51 11.22 10.74 28.67
N TYR A 52 10.13 10.27 29.28
CA TYR A 52 8.80 10.01 28.72
C TYR A 52 8.17 11.23 28.02
N ASP A 53 7.70 11.04 26.79
CA ASP A 53 6.40 11.51 26.28
C ASP A 53 6.05 10.69 25.02
N ILE A 54 5.28 9.63 25.22
CA ILE A 54 4.75 8.80 24.13
C ILE A 54 3.59 9.56 23.50
N HIS A 55 3.88 10.47 22.57
CA HIS A 55 2.86 10.99 21.67
C HIS A 55 2.61 9.94 20.59
N GLU A 56 1.46 9.30 20.69
CA GLU A 56 0.98 8.23 19.83
C GLU A 56 0.98 8.57 18.33
N VAL A 57 0.91 7.49 17.54
CA VAL A 57 0.35 7.42 16.18
C VAL A 57 1.30 7.69 15.01
N GLY A 58 2.25 6.78 14.82
CA GLY A 58 2.48 6.20 13.50
C GLY A 58 1.48 5.08 13.23
N LYS A 59 0.17 5.36 13.20
CA LYS A 59 -0.79 4.39 12.63
C LYS A 59 -0.44 4.29 11.15
N ARG A 60 0.21 3.20 10.76
CA ARG A 60 -0.13 2.61 9.46
C ARG A 60 -1.63 2.36 9.55
N ASP A 61 -2.45 3.14 8.86
CA ASP A 61 -3.88 2.93 8.86
C ASP A 61 -4.15 1.49 8.42
N PRO A 62 -4.60 0.59 9.31
CA PRO A 62 -4.86 -0.81 8.94
C PRO A 62 -5.97 -0.89 7.88
N ILE A 63 -6.74 0.20 7.74
CA ILE A 63 -7.75 0.41 6.74
C ILE A 63 -7.16 0.22 5.34
N ASN A 64 -6.06 0.85 4.95
CA ASN A 64 -5.54 0.68 3.59
C ASN A 64 -5.04 -0.75 3.30
N PHE A 65 -4.52 -1.46 4.30
CA PHE A 65 -4.04 -2.83 4.11
C PHE A 65 -5.18 -3.85 3.96
N ILE A 66 -6.24 -3.72 4.77
CA ILE A 66 -7.41 -4.62 4.73
C ILE A 66 -8.15 -4.49 3.39
N TYR A 67 -8.30 -3.27 2.87
CA TYR A 67 -9.03 -3.04 1.61
C TYR A 67 -8.26 -3.57 0.39
N ILE A 68 -6.92 -3.47 0.38
CA ILE A 68 -6.09 -4.06 -0.69
C ILE A 68 -6.20 -5.59 -0.66
N PHE A 69 -6.16 -6.20 0.52
CA PHE A 69 -6.27 -7.65 0.65
C PHE A 69 -7.62 -8.18 0.14
N GLU A 70 -8.72 -7.51 0.52
CA GLU A 70 -10.07 -7.78 -0.01
C GLU A 70 -10.15 -7.66 -1.54
N LEU A 71 -9.53 -6.61 -2.10
CA LEU A 71 -9.51 -6.38 -3.55
C LEU A 71 -8.77 -7.50 -4.29
N VAL A 72 -7.64 -7.96 -3.75
CA VAL A 72 -6.84 -9.04 -4.33
C VAL A 72 -7.61 -10.38 -4.31
N ILE A 73 -8.25 -10.72 -3.18
CA ILE A 73 -9.02 -11.97 -3.06
C ILE A 73 -10.18 -11.99 -4.05
N LYS A 74 -10.95 -10.90 -4.13
CA LYS A 74 -12.07 -10.80 -5.07
C LYS A 74 -11.60 -10.91 -6.52
N GLY A 75 -10.47 -10.30 -6.84
CA GLY A 75 -9.84 -10.42 -8.17
C GLY A 75 -9.48 -11.87 -8.51
N LEU A 76 -8.84 -12.59 -7.59
CA LEU A 76 -8.46 -14.00 -7.79
C LEU A 76 -9.68 -14.92 -7.92
N MET A 77 -10.72 -14.70 -7.11
CA MET A 77 -11.97 -15.48 -7.19
C MET A 77 -12.65 -15.30 -8.55
N LEU A 78 -12.66 -14.07 -9.08
CA LEU A 78 -13.29 -13.75 -10.36
C LEU A 78 -12.50 -14.34 -11.54
N LEU A 79 -11.17 -14.24 -11.50
CA LEU A 79 -10.30 -14.93 -12.46
C LEU A 79 -10.48 -16.45 -12.40
N GLY A 80 -10.50 -17.03 -11.19
CA GLY A 80 -10.71 -18.46 -10.99
C GLY A 80 -12.04 -18.94 -11.56
N ALA A 81 -13.13 -18.23 -11.29
CA ALA A 81 -14.46 -18.55 -11.83
C ALA A 81 -14.49 -18.49 -13.36
N PHE A 82 -13.78 -17.53 -13.97
CA PHE A 82 -13.67 -17.42 -15.42
C PHE A 82 -12.95 -18.63 -16.04
N PHE A 83 -11.83 -19.07 -15.46
CA PHE A 83 -11.13 -20.27 -15.93
C PHE A 83 -11.97 -21.54 -15.76
N ILE A 84 -12.67 -21.67 -14.63
CA ILE A 84 -13.57 -22.80 -14.37
C ILE A 84 -14.69 -22.83 -15.43
N ALA A 85 -15.30 -21.68 -15.75
CA ALA A 85 -16.34 -21.59 -16.78
C ALA A 85 -15.79 -21.98 -18.16
N ILE A 86 -14.59 -21.52 -18.53
CA ILE A 86 -13.94 -21.89 -19.80
C ILE A 86 -13.71 -23.39 -19.91
N ILE A 87 -13.42 -24.08 -18.82
CA ILE A 87 -13.18 -25.53 -18.83
C ILE A 87 -14.50 -26.31 -18.80
N LEU A 88 -15.45 -25.91 -17.95
CA LEU A 88 -16.72 -26.63 -17.77
C LEU A 88 -17.69 -26.44 -18.93
N PHE A 89 -17.71 -25.26 -19.55
CA PHE A 89 -18.60 -24.96 -20.67
C PHE A 89 -18.41 -25.89 -21.88
N PRO A 90 -17.19 -26.08 -22.44
CA PRO A 90 -16.99 -27.01 -23.55
C PRO A 90 -17.25 -28.46 -23.14
N LEU A 91 -16.89 -28.86 -21.91
CA LEU A 91 -17.21 -30.21 -21.41
C LEU A 91 -18.73 -30.45 -21.39
N GLY A 92 -19.51 -29.48 -20.94
CA GLY A 92 -20.97 -29.54 -20.97
C GLY A 92 -21.54 -29.67 -22.38
N LEU A 93 -21.00 -28.93 -23.35
CA LEU A 93 -21.39 -29.04 -24.76
C LEU A 93 -21.07 -30.42 -25.35
N ILE A 94 -19.92 -31.00 -25.01
CA ILE A 94 -19.53 -32.34 -25.46
C ILE A 94 -20.52 -33.38 -24.91
N VAL A 95 -20.85 -33.32 -23.62
CA VAL A 95 -21.83 -34.24 -23.01
C VAL A 95 -23.21 -34.10 -23.66
N LEU A 96 -23.66 -32.87 -23.92
CA LEU A 96 -24.94 -32.62 -24.58
C LEU A 96 -24.95 -33.17 -26.01
N ALA A 97 -23.87 -32.97 -26.77
CA ALA A 97 -23.72 -33.53 -28.10
C ALA A 97 -23.78 -35.07 -28.09
N LEU A 98 -23.14 -35.73 -27.12
CA LEU A 98 -23.21 -37.18 -26.95
C LEU A 98 -24.62 -37.67 -26.62
N ILE A 99 -25.37 -36.96 -25.77
CA ILE A 99 -26.77 -37.29 -25.46
C ILE A 99 -27.63 -37.19 -26.72
N VAL A 100 -27.51 -36.09 -27.48
CA VAL A 100 -28.25 -35.91 -28.74
C VAL A 100 -27.89 -36.99 -29.75
N TYR A 101 -26.60 -37.31 -29.88
CA TYR A 101 -26.12 -38.39 -30.74
C TYR A 101 -26.73 -39.74 -30.35
N PHE A 102 -26.73 -40.06 -29.05
CA PHE A 102 -27.30 -41.30 -28.53
C PHE A 102 -28.81 -41.39 -28.80
N ILE A 103 -29.55 -40.31 -28.53
CA ILE A 103 -30.99 -40.25 -28.81
C ILE A 103 -31.26 -40.46 -30.31
N PHE A 104 -30.48 -39.82 -31.19
CA PHE A 104 -30.68 -39.95 -32.63
C PHE A 104 -30.36 -41.35 -33.14
N PHE A 105 -29.31 -41.99 -32.61
CA PHE A 105 -28.85 -43.30 -33.07
C PHE A 105 -29.69 -44.46 -32.51
N TYR A 106 -30.09 -44.40 -31.24
CA TYR A 106 -30.84 -45.48 -30.59
C TYR A 106 -32.36 -45.39 -30.77
N LYS A 107 -32.87 -44.22 -31.19
CA LYS A 107 -34.29 -44.06 -31.51
C LYS A 107 -34.60 -44.34 -33.00
N LYS A 108 -33.58 -44.70 -33.78
CA LYS A 108 -33.69 -45.13 -35.17
C LYS A 108 -33.54 -46.64 -35.25
#